data_AF-A0A9W6ETL6-F1
#
_entry.id   AF-A0A9W6ETL6-F1
#
_cell.length_a   1.000
_cell.length_b   1.000
_cell.length_c   1.000
_cell.angle_alpha   90.00
_cell.angle_beta   90.00
_cell.angle_gamma   90.00
#
_symmetry.space_group_name_H-M   'P 1'
#
loop_
_entity.id
_entity.type
_entity.pdbx_description
1 polymer ?
#
loop_
_entity_poly.entity_id
_entity_poly.type
_entity_poly.pdbx_seq_one_letter_code
_entity_poly.pdbx_strand_id
1 'polypeptide(L)'
;MLINILGFIGAWLLFMFPLYQGILDINDQDLIVSNIIKKSRKNKSVFRKNISRFLWLIPPLKVHLERERSLAILRSSNNDANFDDIYSLLNKATAWVYVAFAGVLNGIVATNDLLQEADVSHPIWSLVIISLIMIIISIFYIGYRISDHRKQKLYVKAHGK
;
A
#
# COMPACT_ATOMS: atom_id res chain seq x y z
N MET A 1 12.53 5.96 28.16
CA MET A 1 11.50 4.93 27.89
C MET A 1 10.27 5.48 27.18
N LEU A 2 9.51 6.43 27.76
CA LEU A 2 8.28 6.95 27.11
C LEU A 2 8.55 7.59 25.73
N ILE A 3 9.62 8.39 25.60
CA ILE A 3 9.98 9.07 24.35
C ILE A 3 10.27 8.03 23.25
N ASN A 4 11.01 6.97 23.56
CA ASN A 4 11.36 5.92 22.61
C ASN A 4 10.15 5.07 22.20
N ILE A 5 9.21 4.84 23.12
CA ILE A 5 7.92 4.20 22.78
C ILE A 5 7.13 5.07 21.79
N LEU A 6 7.06 6.39 22.03
CA LEU A 6 6.39 7.31 21.10
C LEU A 6 7.10 7.37 19.75
N GLY A 7 8.44 7.37 19.74
CA GLY A 7 9.25 7.30 18.53
C GLY A 7 9.01 6.02 17.73
N PHE A 8 8.98 4.87 18.40
CA PHE A 8 8.63 3.57 17.81
C PHE A 8 7.24 3.61 17.17
N ILE A 9 6.21 4.04 17.91
CA ILE A 9 4.84 4.12 17.39
C ILE A 9 4.80 5.06 16.17
N GLY A 10 5.38 6.26 16.29
CA GLY A 10 5.40 7.24 15.21
C GLY A 10 6.08 6.71 13.95
N ALA A 11 7.22 6.04 14.09
CA ALA A 11 7.95 5.47 12.97
C ALA A 11 7.14 4.40 12.23
N TRP A 12 6.47 3.49 12.96
CA TRP A 12 5.63 2.46 12.33
C TRP A 12 4.33 3.02 11.74
N LEU A 13 3.78 4.11 12.28
CA LEU A 13 2.67 4.83 11.65
C LEU A 13 3.08 5.49 10.33
N LEU A 14 4.32 6.00 10.22
CA LEU A 14 4.91 6.50 8.98
C LEU A 14 5.13 5.42 7.92
N PHE A 15 5.15 4.14 8.29
CA PHE A 15 5.04 3.06 7.34
C PHE A 15 3.57 2.78 6.98
N MET A 16 2.72 2.56 7.98
CA MET A 16 1.38 2.01 7.79
C MET A 16 0.47 2.93 6.98
N PHE A 17 0.41 4.23 7.29
CA PHE A 17 -0.56 5.13 6.65
C PHE A 17 -0.13 5.59 5.25
N PRO A 18 1.14 5.92 5.00
CA PRO A 18 1.61 6.14 3.64
C PRO A 18 1.41 4.90 2.76
N LEU A 19 1.66 3.70 3.27
CA LEU A 19 1.38 2.48 2.52
C LEU A 19 -0.12 2.36 2.21
N TYR A 20 -0.98 2.60 3.20
CA TYR A 20 -2.43 2.63 3.01
C TYR A 20 -2.85 3.59 1.90
N GLN A 21 -2.33 4.82 1.91
CA GLN A 21 -2.65 5.83 0.90
C GLN A 21 -2.17 5.40 -0.49
N GLY A 22 -0.96 4.86 -0.60
CA GLY A 22 -0.46 4.35 -1.88
C GLY A 22 -1.32 3.21 -2.44
N ILE A 23 -1.90 2.36 -1.57
CA ILE A 23 -2.83 1.31 -2.00
C ILE A 23 -4.16 1.91 -2.48
N LEU A 24 -4.69 2.93 -1.80
CA LEU A 24 -5.92 3.60 -2.22
C LEU A 24 -5.78 4.22 -3.61
N ASP A 25 -4.68 4.94 -3.85
CA ASP A 25 -4.44 5.59 -5.14
C ASP A 25 -4.33 4.56 -6.29
N ILE A 26 -3.72 3.39 -6.04
CA ILE A 26 -3.69 2.28 -7.02
C ILE A 26 -5.08 1.67 -7.23
N ASN A 27 -5.87 1.49 -6.18
CA ASN A 27 -7.22 0.95 -6.32
C ASN A 27 -8.13 1.89 -7.12
N ASP A 28 -8.01 3.21 -6.90
CA ASP A 28 -8.75 4.23 -7.66
C ASP A 28 -8.33 4.22 -9.13
N GLN A 29 -7.04 4.05 -9.41
CA GLN A 29 -6.53 3.85 -10.77
C GLN A 29 -7.13 2.59 -11.41
N ASP A 30 -7.14 1.46 -10.69
CA ASP A 30 -7.71 0.19 -11.15
C ASP A 30 -9.20 0.34 -11.51
N LEU A 31 -9.95 1.17 -10.79
CA LEU A 31 -11.35 1.47 -11.11
C LEU A 31 -11.47 2.20 -12.46
N ILE A 32 -10.66 3.24 -12.69
CA ILE A 32 -10.64 3.99 -13.97
C ILE A 32 -10.26 3.04 -15.12
N VAL A 33 -9.18 2.28 -14.94
CA VAL A 33 -8.67 1.29 -15.90
C VAL A 33 -9.74 0.23 -16.21
N SER A 34 -10.43 -0.28 -15.20
CA SER A 34 -11.52 -1.25 -15.39
C SER A 34 -12.68 -0.68 -16.20
N ASN A 35 -13.01 0.61 -16.02
CA ASN A 35 -14.06 1.29 -16.78
C ASN A 35 -13.65 1.49 -18.25
N ILE A 36 -12.37 1.78 -18.53
CA ILE A 36 -11.83 1.85 -19.89
C ILE A 36 -11.97 0.47 -20.57
N ILE A 37 -11.56 -0.61 -19.90
CA ILE A 37 -11.67 -1.98 -20.43
C ILE A 37 -13.13 -2.36 -20.69
N LYS A 38 -14.06 -1.99 -19.79
CA LYS A 38 -15.51 -2.26 -19.97
C LYS A 38 -16.08 -1.57 -21.20
N LYS A 39 -15.65 -0.32 -21.47
CA LYS A 39 -16.09 0.47 -22.63
C LYS A 39 -15.41 0.05 -23.94
N SER A 40 -14.21 -0.52 -23.87
CA SER A 40 -13.48 -1.01 -25.05
C SER A 40 -14.11 -2.29 -25.61
N ARG A 41 -14.32 -2.33 -26.94
CA ARG A 41 -14.76 -3.52 -27.69
C ARG A 41 -13.63 -4.53 -27.95
N LYS A 42 -12.37 -4.19 -27.59
CA LYS A 42 -11.20 -5.06 -27.82
C LYS A 42 -11.17 -6.24 -26.84
N ASN A 43 -10.45 -7.30 -27.23
CA ASN A 43 -10.40 -8.58 -26.52
C ASN A 43 -10.00 -8.41 -25.04
N LYS A 44 -10.94 -8.66 -24.12
CA LYS A 44 -10.79 -8.42 -22.67
C LYS A 44 -9.73 -9.29 -21.99
N SER A 45 -9.29 -10.36 -22.64
CA SER A 45 -8.31 -11.32 -22.09
C SER A 45 -6.90 -10.74 -21.95
N VAL A 46 -6.49 -9.87 -22.87
CA VAL A 46 -5.14 -9.27 -22.90
C VAL A 46 -4.92 -8.31 -21.71
N PHE A 47 -6.00 -7.69 -21.21
CA PHE A 47 -5.92 -6.64 -20.18
C PHE A 47 -6.12 -7.15 -18.74
N ARG A 48 -6.38 -8.45 -18.56
CA ARG A 48 -6.78 -9.03 -17.27
C ARG A 48 -5.65 -9.71 -16.49
N LYS A 49 -4.38 -9.44 -16.79
CA LYS A 49 -3.30 -9.97 -15.94
C LYS A 49 -3.30 -9.21 -14.62
N ASN A 50 -4.05 -9.73 -13.64
CA ASN A 50 -4.10 -9.17 -12.29
C ASN A 50 -2.73 -9.34 -11.63
N ILE A 51 -2.23 -8.26 -11.05
CA ILE A 51 -0.99 -8.28 -10.29
C ILE A 51 -1.27 -8.92 -8.92
N SER A 52 -0.37 -9.79 -8.49
CA SER A 52 -0.53 -10.54 -7.25
C SER A 52 -0.64 -9.61 -6.04
N ARG A 53 -1.60 -9.90 -5.15
CA ARG A 53 -1.75 -9.17 -3.88
C ARG A 53 -0.55 -9.37 -2.93
N PHE A 54 0.16 -10.49 -3.05
CA PHE A 54 1.34 -10.80 -2.23
C PHE A 54 2.53 -9.87 -2.51
N LEU A 55 2.54 -9.16 -3.65
CA LEU A 55 3.58 -8.17 -3.96
C LEU A 55 3.54 -6.95 -3.03
N TRP A 56 2.51 -6.78 -2.19
CA TRP A 56 2.52 -5.76 -1.13
C TRP A 56 3.59 -5.97 -0.06
N LEU A 57 4.23 -7.14 0.00
CA LEU A 57 5.43 -7.34 0.82
C LEU A 57 6.62 -6.51 0.31
N ILE A 58 6.62 -6.14 -0.97
CA ILE A 58 7.62 -5.27 -1.59
C ILE A 58 6.87 -4.14 -2.31
N PRO A 59 6.38 -3.11 -1.56
CA PRO A 59 5.52 -2.06 -2.11
C PRO A 59 6.05 -1.36 -3.36
N PRO A 60 7.35 -0.98 -3.46
CA PRO A 60 7.88 -0.34 -4.66
C PRO A 60 7.75 -1.21 -5.92
N LEU A 61 7.99 -2.51 -5.80
CA LEU A 61 7.89 -3.45 -6.92
C LEU A 61 6.45 -3.56 -7.41
N LYS A 62 5.48 -3.59 -6.49
CA LYS A 62 4.07 -3.66 -6.87
C LYS A 62 3.62 -2.42 -7.64
N VAL A 63 3.97 -1.22 -7.16
CA VAL A 63 3.60 0.04 -7.82
C VAL A 63 4.19 0.10 -9.23
N HIS A 64 5.44 -0.35 -9.38
CA HIS A 64 6.08 -0.41 -10.68
C HIS A 64 5.30 -1.31 -11.67
N LEU A 65 4.89 -2.50 -11.24
CA LEU A 65 4.12 -3.41 -12.09
C LEU A 65 2.74 -2.85 -12.44
N GLU A 66 2.02 -2.22 -11.50
CA GLU A 66 0.71 -1.61 -11.77
C GLU A 66 0.82 -0.41 -12.71
N ARG A 67 1.93 0.34 -12.62
CA ARG A 67 2.27 1.40 -13.57
C ARG A 67 2.44 0.85 -14.97
N GLU A 68 3.25 -0.18 -15.16
CA GLU A 68 3.44 -0.79 -16.47
C GLU A 68 2.14 -1.32 -17.07
N ARG A 69 1.34 -2.02 -16.26
CA ARG A 69 0.03 -2.53 -16.66
C ARG A 69 -0.90 -1.41 -17.12
N SER A 70 -0.99 -0.33 -16.35
CA SER A 70 -1.91 0.77 -16.65
C SER A 70 -1.49 1.55 -17.89
N LEU A 71 -0.18 1.76 -18.09
CA LEU A 71 0.35 2.36 -19.32
C LEU A 71 0.07 1.49 -20.55
N ALA A 72 0.20 0.17 -20.43
CA ALA A 72 -0.13 -0.75 -21.52
C ALA A 72 -1.62 -0.68 -21.91
N ILE A 73 -2.51 -0.58 -20.91
CA ILE A 73 -3.96 -0.46 -21.15
C ILE A 73 -4.29 0.89 -21.80
N LEU A 74 -3.72 1.99 -21.30
CA LEU A 74 -3.93 3.32 -21.87
C LEU A 74 -3.53 3.38 -23.35
N ARG A 75 -2.30 2.96 -23.67
CA ARG A 75 -1.78 2.89 -25.05
C ARG A 75 -2.69 2.12 -25.99
N SER A 76 -3.33 1.07 -25.50
CA SER A 76 -4.21 0.23 -26.32
C SER A 76 -5.61 0.80 -26.56
N SER A 77 -6.04 1.73 -25.70
CA SER A 77 -7.42 2.24 -25.61
C SER A 77 -7.65 3.55 -26.37
N ASN A 78 -6.58 4.26 -26.77
CA ASN A 78 -6.64 5.57 -27.43
C ASN A 78 -7.50 6.60 -26.66
N ASN A 79 -7.57 6.46 -25.33
CA ASN A 79 -8.47 7.22 -24.47
C ASN A 79 -7.68 8.25 -23.65
N ASP A 80 -7.36 9.36 -24.29
CA ASP A 80 -6.54 10.44 -23.70
C ASP A 80 -7.24 11.15 -22.55
N ALA A 81 -8.57 11.13 -22.51
CA ALA A 81 -9.37 11.83 -21.49
C ALA A 81 -9.11 11.34 -20.04
N ASN A 82 -8.58 10.13 -19.87
CA ASN A 82 -8.27 9.57 -18.54
C ASN A 82 -6.76 9.52 -18.25
N PHE A 83 -5.92 10.01 -19.18
CA PHE A 83 -4.47 9.91 -19.04
C PHE A 83 -3.97 10.71 -17.84
N ASP A 84 -4.39 11.97 -17.71
CA ASP A 84 -3.94 12.86 -16.64
C ASP A 84 -4.34 12.35 -15.24
N ASP A 85 -5.55 11.80 -15.12
CA ASP A 85 -6.04 11.22 -13.86
C ASP A 85 -5.20 10.00 -13.46
N ILE A 86 -4.96 9.08 -14.40
CA ILE A 86 -4.13 7.90 -14.16
C ILE A 86 -2.68 8.29 -13.85
N TYR A 87 -2.13 9.26 -14.58
CA TYR A 87 -0.79 9.78 -14.35
C TYR A 87 -0.65 10.40 -12.95
N SER A 88 -1.62 11.21 -12.55
CA SER A 88 -1.67 11.82 -11.21
C SER A 88 -1.74 10.78 -10.10
N LEU A 89 -2.63 9.78 -10.22
CA LEU A 89 -2.74 8.69 -9.25
C LEU A 89 -1.46 7.85 -9.14
N LEU A 90 -0.80 7.57 -10.27
CA LEU A 90 0.48 6.84 -10.26
C LEU A 90 1.58 7.59 -9.54
N ASN A 91 1.69 8.90 -9.78
CA ASN A 91 2.70 9.73 -9.12
C ASN A 91 2.45 9.81 -7.62
N LYS A 92 1.18 9.97 -7.19
CA LYS A 92 0.81 9.96 -5.77
C LYS A 92 1.10 8.61 -5.12
N ALA A 93 0.66 7.51 -5.75
CA ALA A 93 0.92 6.16 -5.26
C ALA A 93 2.42 5.90 -5.08
N THR A 94 3.22 6.31 -6.07
CA THR A 94 4.69 6.20 -6.03
C THR A 94 5.26 6.99 -4.87
N ALA A 95 4.89 8.26 -4.71
CA ALA A 95 5.35 9.11 -3.62
C ALA A 95 5.04 8.48 -2.25
N TRP A 96 3.79 8.05 -2.04
CA TRP A 96 3.36 7.44 -0.79
C TRP A 96 4.08 6.12 -0.47
N VAL A 97 4.38 5.32 -1.49
CA VAL A 97 5.16 4.10 -1.32
C VAL A 97 6.62 4.37 -0.94
N TYR A 98 7.24 5.40 -1.50
CA TYR A 98 8.59 5.80 -1.06
C TYR A 98 8.59 6.36 0.35
N VAL A 99 7.56 7.10 0.75
CA VAL A 99 7.39 7.55 2.14
C VAL A 99 7.20 6.34 3.07
N ALA A 100 6.39 5.37 2.68
CA ALA A 100 6.22 4.12 3.44
C ALA A 100 7.54 3.37 3.59
N PHE A 101 8.33 3.27 2.51
CA PHE A 101 9.65 2.64 2.53
C PHE A 101 10.60 3.34 3.53
N ALA A 102 10.64 4.68 3.52
CA ALA A 102 11.37 5.44 4.53
C ALA A 102 10.84 5.17 5.95
N GLY A 103 9.52 5.02 6.10
CA GLY A 103 8.87 4.61 7.34
C GLY A 103 9.36 3.25 7.86
N VAL A 104 9.58 2.26 7.00
CA VAL A 104 10.17 0.96 7.40
C VAL A 104 11.58 1.14 7.92
N LEU A 105 12.43 1.90 7.22
CA LEU A 105 13.80 2.16 7.64
C LEU A 105 13.84 2.85 9.01
N ASN A 106 13.01 3.89 9.18
CA ASN A 106 12.86 4.56 10.48
C ASN A 106 12.29 3.64 11.56
N GLY A 107 11.34 2.77 11.21
CA GLY A 107 10.75 1.78 12.11
C GLY A 107 11.79 0.79 12.64
N ILE A 108 12.70 0.32 11.78
CA ILE A 108 13.81 -0.55 12.17
C ILE A 108 14.73 0.18 13.16
N VAL A 109 15.12 1.42 12.87
CA VAL A 109 15.96 2.23 13.78
C VAL A 109 15.28 2.42 15.13
N ALA A 110 14.03 2.87 15.15
CA ALA A 110 13.28 3.09 16.39
C ALA A 110 13.04 1.80 17.18
N THR A 111 12.91 0.65 16.50
CA THR A 111 12.83 -0.67 17.14
C THR A 111 14.15 -1.03 17.81
N ASN A 112 15.27 -0.80 17.12
CA ASN A 112 16.59 -1.03 17.69
C ASN A 112 16.83 -0.14 18.92
N ASP A 113 16.48 1.15 18.86
CA ASP A 113 16.66 2.07 20.00
C ASP A 113 15.83 1.65 21.21
N LEU A 114 14.60 1.17 20.99
CA LEU A 114 13.73 0.64 22.05
C LEU A 114 14.29 -0.65 22.67
N LEU A 115 14.87 -1.52 21.86
CA LEU A 115 15.51 -2.76 22.32
C LEU A 115 16.79 -2.47 23.12
N GLN A 116 17.61 -1.51 22.69
CA GLN A 116 18.82 -1.10 23.41
C GLN A 116 18.49 -0.53 24.80
N GLU A 117 17.42 0.26 24.91
CA GLU A 117 16.99 0.82 26.21
C GLU A 117 16.45 -0.24 27.18
N ALA A 118 15.98 -1.38 26.68
CA ALA A 118 15.53 -2.49 27.52
C ALA A 118 16.70 -3.28 28.16
N ASP A 119 17.95 -2.94 27.85
CA ASP A 119 19.20 -3.54 28.38
C ASP A 119 19.29 -5.08 28.26
N VAL A 120 18.50 -5.66 27.36
CA VAL A 120 18.60 -7.08 27.06
C VAL A 120 19.64 -7.22 25.96
N SER A 121 20.65 -8.05 26.17
CA SER A 121 21.60 -8.43 25.12
C SER A 121 20.82 -9.14 24.01
N HIS A 122 20.49 -8.38 22.96
CA HIS A 122 19.54 -8.78 21.95
C HIS A 122 20.28 -9.27 20.70
N PRO A 123 20.09 -10.54 20.27
CA PRO A 123 20.63 -10.99 19.01
C PRO A 123 19.96 -10.21 17.87
N ILE A 124 20.69 -9.95 16.78
CA ILE A 124 20.17 -9.24 15.59
C ILE A 124 18.85 -9.82 15.06
N TRP A 125 18.61 -11.12 15.29
CA TRP A 125 17.37 -11.81 14.97
C TRP A 125 16.13 -11.24 15.68
N SER A 126 16.26 -10.73 16.91
CA SER A 126 15.14 -10.11 17.62
C SER A 126 14.63 -8.86 16.92
N LEU A 127 15.55 -7.99 16.46
CA LEU A 127 15.25 -6.82 15.65
C LEU A 127 14.54 -7.22 14.35
N VAL A 128 15.07 -8.22 13.64
CA VAL A 128 14.50 -8.73 12.39
C VAL A 128 13.08 -9.25 12.62
N ILE A 129 12.88 -10.10 13.64
CA ILE A 129 11.58 -10.71 13.95
C ILE A 129 10.55 -9.63 14.32
N ILE A 130 10.89 -8.68 15.19
CA ILE A 130 9.96 -7.62 15.59
C ILE A 130 9.61 -6.73 14.40
N SER A 131 10.59 -6.36 13.57
CA SER A 131 10.36 -5.56 12.37
C SER A 131 9.44 -6.29 11.38
N LEU A 132 9.65 -7.59 11.17
CA LEU A 132 8.78 -8.41 10.33
C LEU A 132 7.35 -8.48 10.89
N ILE A 133 7.19 -8.67 12.20
CA ILE A 133 5.89 -8.67 12.87
C ILE A 133 5.17 -7.33 12.64
N MET A 134 5.87 -6.20 12.82
CA MET A 134 5.28 -4.88 12.61
C MET A 134 4.86 -4.64 11.16
N ILE A 135 5.66 -5.11 10.19
CA ILE A 135 5.31 -5.06 8.77
C ILE A 135 4.04 -5.90 8.51
N ILE A 136 4.01 -7.13 9.01
CA ILE A 136 2.88 -8.06 8.84
C ILE A 136 1.60 -7.47 9.43
N ILE A 137 1.64 -6.98 10.68
CA ILE A 137 0.50 -6.35 11.36
C ILE A 137 -0.01 -5.16 10.55
N SER A 138 0.88 -4.31 10.06
CA SER A 138 0.51 -3.15 9.24
C SER A 138 -0.18 -3.57 7.94
N ILE A 139 0.38 -4.55 7.21
CA ILE A 139 -0.21 -5.05 5.96
C ILE A 139 -1.59 -5.68 6.23
N PHE A 140 -1.74 -6.48 7.29
CA PHE A 140 -3.03 -7.06 7.67
C PHE A 140 -4.06 -6.00 8.05
N TYR A 141 -3.67 -5.01 8.87
CA TYR A 141 -4.53 -3.89 9.24
C TYR A 141 -5.01 -3.14 8.00
N ILE A 142 -4.11 -2.84 7.08
CA ILE A 142 -4.44 -2.17 5.83
C ILE A 142 -5.37 -3.03 4.97
N GLY A 143 -5.07 -4.32 4.82
CA GLY A 143 -5.92 -5.26 4.09
C GLY A 143 -7.34 -5.29 4.64
N TYR A 144 -7.48 -5.31 5.98
CA TYR A 144 -8.78 -5.18 6.64
C TYR A 144 -9.46 -3.84 6.34
N ARG A 145 -8.72 -2.72 6.39
CA ARG A 145 -9.24 -1.36 6.13
C ARG A 145 -9.80 -1.21 4.72
N ILE A 146 -9.23 -1.91 3.75
CA ILE A 146 -9.60 -1.86 2.32
C ILE A 146 -10.63 -2.94 1.96
N SER A 147 -10.79 -3.97 2.79
CA SER A 147 -11.70 -5.08 2.52
C SER A 147 -13.16 -4.64 2.35
N ASP A 148 -13.87 -5.33 1.44
CA ASP A 148 -15.31 -5.15 1.23
C ASP A 148 -16.12 -5.41 2.51
N HIS A 149 -15.62 -6.26 3.41
CA HIS A 149 -16.25 -6.53 4.70
C HIS A 149 -16.38 -5.27 5.56
N ARG A 150 -15.35 -4.41 5.57
CA ARG A 150 -15.41 -3.13 6.28
C ARG A 150 -16.35 -2.15 5.58
N LYS A 151 -16.34 -2.12 4.24
CA LYS A 151 -17.26 -1.30 3.44
C LYS A 151 -18.72 -1.65 3.74
N GLN A 152 -19.05 -2.94 3.79
CA GLN A 152 -20.40 -3.43 4.16
C GLN A 152 -20.77 -3.04 5.59
N LYS A 153 -19.87 -3.20 6.56
CA LYS A 153 -20.11 -2.74 7.95
C LYS A 153 -20.41 -1.26 8.04
N LEU A 154 -19.68 -0.42 7.30
CA LEU A 154 -19.93 1.03 7.25
C LEU A 154 -21.24 1.36 6.55
N TYR A 155 -21.57 0.65 5.46
CA TYR A 155 -22.83 0.81 4.75
C TYR A 155 -24.03 0.47 5.66
N VAL A 156 -23.97 -0.66 6.37
CA VAL A 156 -25.00 -1.05 7.35
C VAL A 156 -25.08 -0.03 8.50
N LYS A 157 -23.96 0.49 9.00
CA LYS A 157 -24.00 1.52 10.05
C LYS A 157 -24.57 2.86 9.56
N ALA A 158 -24.37 3.20 8.29
CA ALA A 158 -24.84 4.46 7.71
C ALA A 158 -26.31 4.40 7.27
N HIS A 159 -26.84 3.22 6.91
CA HIS A 159 -28.17 3.07 6.31
C HIS A 159 -29.09 2.07 7.04
N GLY A 160 -28.55 1.34 8.02
CA GLY A 160 -29.33 0.53 8.95
C GLY A 160 -29.83 1.38 10.10
N LYS A 161 -31.15 1.41 10.29
CA LYS A 161 -31.79 1.80 11.54
C LYS A 161 -31.36 0.88 12.67
#